data_AF-A0A356AP24-F1
#
_entry.id   AF-A0A356AP24-F1
#
_cell.length_a   1.000
_cell.length_b   1.000
_cell.length_c   1.000
_cell.angle_alpha   90.00
_cell.angle_beta   90.00
_cell.angle_gamma   90.00
#
_symmetry.space_group_name_H-M   'P 1'
#
loop_
_entity.id
_entity.type
_entity.pdbx_description
1 polymer ?
#
loop_
_entity_poly.entity_id
_entity_poly.type
_entity_poly.pdbx_seq_one_letter_code
_entity_poly.pdbx_strand_id
1 'polypeptide(L)'
;MKKFMDEDFLLSNETAKKLYFNHAAKMPIIDYHCHINPAEIARNRRFDNITQVWLGGDHYKWRLIRSCGVDEKYITGNESTDREKFQAFAESLPKAVGNPLY
;
A
#
# COMPACT_ATOMS: atom_id res chain seq x y z
N MET A 1 -9.75 -24.47 5.03
CA MET A 1 -8.81 -23.36 5.29
C MET A 1 -9.57 -22.05 5.15
N LYS A 2 -9.27 -21.04 5.98
CA LYS A 2 -9.78 -19.68 5.76
C LYS A 2 -9.22 -19.13 4.43
N LYS A 3 -9.98 -18.26 3.77
CA LYS A 3 -9.47 -17.57 2.57
C LYS A 3 -8.44 -16.52 3.01
N PHE A 4 -7.40 -16.32 2.20
CA PHE A 4 -6.43 -15.26 2.47
C PHE A 4 -7.15 -13.90 2.43
N MET A 5 -6.93 -13.07 3.46
CA MET A 5 -7.60 -11.77 3.64
C MET A 5 -9.13 -11.83 3.50
N ASP A 6 -9.78 -12.78 4.19
CA ASP A 6 -11.25 -12.77 4.30
C ASP A 6 -11.76 -11.64 5.20
N GLU A 7 -13.08 -11.53 5.37
CA GLU A 7 -13.69 -10.50 6.21
C GLU A 7 -13.21 -10.59 7.67
N ASP A 8 -12.85 -11.79 8.14
CA ASP A 8 -12.32 -12.06 9.47
C ASP A 8 -10.78 -11.93 9.55
N PHE A 9 -10.15 -11.24 8.59
CA PHE A 9 -8.68 -11.12 8.54
C PHE A 9 -8.12 -10.57 9.85
N LEU A 10 -7.13 -11.29 10.42
CA LEU A 10 -6.54 -11.06 11.75
C LEU A 10 -7.49 -11.21 12.96
N LEU A 11 -8.76 -11.57 12.75
CA LEU A 11 -9.74 -11.81 13.81
C LEU A 11 -9.80 -13.31 14.15
N SER A 12 -9.13 -13.69 15.22
CA SER A 12 -8.91 -15.10 15.59
C SER A 12 -10.03 -15.74 16.43
N ASN A 13 -10.99 -14.96 16.94
CA ASN A 13 -12.07 -15.46 17.79
C ASN A 13 -13.35 -14.61 17.70
N GLU A 14 -14.46 -15.14 18.21
CA GLU A 14 -15.77 -14.49 18.15
C GLU A 14 -15.85 -13.17 18.90
N THR A 15 -15.09 -13.02 19.99
CA THR A 15 -14.99 -11.74 20.72
C THR A 15 -14.32 -10.68 19.86
N ALA A 16 -13.21 -11.01 19.18
CA ALA A 16 -12.51 -10.09 18.28
C ALA A 16 -13.41 -9.62 17.12
N LYS A 17 -14.17 -10.55 16.52
CA LYS A 17 -15.15 -10.22 15.47
C LYS A 17 -16.22 -9.26 15.97
N LYS A 18 -16.83 -9.56 17.13
CA LYS A 18 -17.86 -8.70 17.72
C LYS A 18 -17.33 -7.31 18.02
N LEU A 19 -16.14 -7.20 18.61
CA LEU A 19 -15.52 -5.91 18.92
C LEU A 19 -15.22 -5.10 17.65
N TYR A 20 -14.68 -5.75 16.62
CA TYR A 20 -14.36 -5.09 15.36
C TYR A 20 -15.61 -4.65 14.60
N PHE A 21 -16.49 -5.58 14.23
CA PHE A 21 -17.63 -5.28 13.36
C PHE A 21 -18.73 -4.47 14.04
N ASN A 22 -19.00 -4.70 15.33
CA ASN A 22 -20.09 -3.99 15.99
C ASN A 22 -19.67 -2.59 16.45
N HIS A 23 -18.37 -2.35 16.66
CA HIS A 23 -17.85 -1.10 17.23
C HIS A 23 -16.72 -0.50 16.39
N ALA A 24 -15.53 -1.12 16.34
CA ALA A 24 -14.32 -0.46 15.81
C ALA A 24 -14.45 -0.01 14.34
N ALA A 25 -14.99 -0.86 13.47
CA ALA A 25 -15.13 -0.59 12.02
C ALA A 25 -16.07 0.59 11.68
N LYS A 26 -16.91 1.01 12.64
CA LYS A 26 -17.88 2.10 12.47
C LYS A 26 -17.34 3.44 12.95
N MET A 27 -16.19 3.45 13.62
CA MET A 27 -15.61 4.67 14.16
C MET A 27 -15.00 5.51 13.04
N PRO A 28 -15.06 6.86 13.15
CA PRO A 28 -14.31 7.73 12.24
C PRO A 28 -12.80 7.54 12.43
N ILE A 29 -12.04 7.88 11.40
CA ILE A 29 -10.59 7.95 11.46
C ILE A 29 -10.19 9.33 12.01
N ILE A 30 -9.35 9.33 13.05
CA ILE A 30 -8.69 10.54 13.57
C ILE A 30 -7.20 10.39 13.28
N ASP A 31 -6.76 10.99 12.17
CA ASP A 31 -5.38 10.93 11.70
C ASP A 31 -4.62 12.22 12.07
N TYR A 32 -4.29 12.36 13.37
CA TYR A 32 -3.71 13.59 13.92
C TYR A 32 -2.24 13.82 13.54
N HIS A 33 -1.59 12.83 12.91
CA HIS A 33 -0.21 12.92 12.45
C HIS A 33 -0.04 12.16 11.14
N CYS A 34 0.08 12.91 10.05
CA CYS A 34 0.35 12.38 8.72
C CYS A 34 1.28 13.30 7.94
N HIS A 35 1.73 12.81 6.79
CA HIS A 35 2.58 13.55 5.84
C HIS A 35 1.88 13.77 4.49
N ILE A 36 0.55 13.75 4.47
CA ILE A 36 -0.22 14.00 3.26
C ILE A 36 0.02 15.44 2.79
N ASN A 37 0.31 15.62 1.50
CA ASN A 37 0.57 16.93 0.93
C ASN A 37 -0.71 17.81 0.96
N PRO A 38 -0.74 18.91 1.74
CA PRO A 38 -1.94 19.76 1.85
C PRO A 38 -2.39 20.36 0.52
N ALA A 39 -1.47 20.58 -0.41
CA ALA A 39 -1.79 21.16 -1.71
C ALA A 39 -2.55 20.18 -2.61
N GLU A 40 -2.34 18.86 -2.44
CA GLU A 40 -3.10 17.84 -3.17
C GLU A 40 -4.53 17.75 -2.68
N ILE A 41 -4.73 17.91 -1.36
CA ILE A 41 -6.05 18.00 -0.75
C ILE A 41 -6.76 19.26 -1.26
N ALA A 42 -6.12 20.43 -1.14
CA ALA A 42 -6.70 21.72 -1.51
C ALA A 42 -7.12 21.78 -2.99
N ARG A 43 -6.38 21.11 -3.87
CA ARG A 43 -6.65 21.08 -5.32
C ARG A 43 -7.47 19.88 -5.77
N ASN A 44 -7.86 18.99 -4.85
CA ASN A 44 -8.50 17.72 -5.17
C ASN A 44 -7.73 16.98 -6.28
N ARG A 45 -6.43 16.76 -6.06
CA ARG A 45 -5.52 16.19 -7.07
C ARG A 45 -6.14 14.91 -7.66
N ARG A 46 -6.17 14.86 -8.99
CA ARG A 46 -6.44 13.63 -9.74
C ARG A 46 -5.11 13.02 -10.15
N PHE A 47 -4.92 11.74 -9.86
CA PHE A 47 -3.75 10.98 -10.31
C PHE A 47 -4.06 10.39 -11.69
N ASP A 48 -3.06 10.39 -12.58
CA ASP A 48 -3.27 9.92 -13.95
C ASP A 48 -3.33 8.39 -14.04
N ASN A 49 -2.67 7.70 -13.09
CA ASN A 49 -2.62 6.25 -13.03
C ASN A 49 -2.29 5.76 -11.61
N ILE A 50 -2.38 4.44 -11.42
CA ILE A 50 -2.12 3.80 -10.12
C ILE A 50 -0.66 3.93 -9.66
N THR A 51 0.31 4.00 -10.57
CA THR A 51 1.73 4.12 -10.21
C THR A 51 1.98 5.42 -9.43
N GLN A 52 1.40 6.53 -9.86
CA GLN A 52 1.59 7.82 -9.21
C GLN A 52 1.09 7.81 -7.75
N VAL A 53 -0.13 7.31 -7.51
CA VAL A 53 -0.71 7.28 -6.15
C VAL A 53 -0.08 6.20 -5.28
N TRP A 54 0.40 5.10 -5.87
CA TRP A 54 0.81 3.91 -5.12
C TRP A 54 2.32 3.81 -4.91
N LEU A 55 3.11 4.14 -5.94
CA LEU A 55 4.58 4.11 -5.89
C LEU A 55 5.21 5.49 -5.69
N GLY A 56 4.43 6.57 -5.67
CA GLY A 56 4.95 7.92 -5.41
C GLY A 56 5.43 8.17 -3.97
N GLY A 57 5.15 7.26 -3.03
CA GLY A 57 5.32 7.53 -1.60
C GLY A 57 5.44 6.32 -0.66
N ASP A 58 5.74 6.72 0.58
CA ASP A 58 6.24 6.05 1.79
C ASP A 58 7.43 5.09 1.65
N HIS A 59 8.01 4.97 0.45
CA HIS A 59 9.33 4.40 0.17
C HIS A 59 9.51 2.89 0.49
N TYR A 60 8.63 2.26 1.28
CA TYR A 60 8.72 0.83 1.61
C TYR A 60 8.66 -0.04 0.36
N LYS A 61 7.84 0.33 -0.63
CA LYS A 61 7.76 -0.36 -1.93
C LYS A 61 9.09 -0.27 -2.67
N TRP A 62 9.75 0.88 -2.66
CA TRP A 62 11.07 1.06 -3.27
C TRP A 62 12.11 0.17 -2.59
N ARG A 63 12.07 0.11 -1.25
CA ARG A 63 12.94 -0.77 -0.48
C ARG A 63 12.74 -2.24 -0.87
N LEU A 64 11.50 -2.71 -1.00
CA LEU A 64 11.20 -4.07 -1.45
C LEU A 64 11.76 -4.34 -2.86
N ILE A 65 11.51 -3.44 -3.80
CA ILE A 65 11.94 -3.58 -5.20
C ILE A 65 13.49 -3.63 -5.28
N ARG A 66 14.19 -2.77 -4.53
CA ARG A 66 15.66 -2.82 -4.37
C ARG A 66 16.13 -4.14 -3.78
N SER A 67 15.48 -4.62 -2.72
CA SER A 67 15.79 -5.92 -2.10
C SER A 67 15.56 -7.10 -3.04
N CYS A 68 14.72 -6.94 -4.06
CA CYS A 68 14.52 -7.92 -5.12
C CYS A 68 15.56 -7.86 -6.25
N GLY A 69 16.55 -6.96 -6.16
CA GLY A 69 17.64 -6.80 -7.11
C GLY A 69 17.28 -6.04 -8.39
N VAL A 70 16.18 -5.26 -8.37
CA VAL A 70 15.76 -4.46 -9.52
C VAL A 70 16.60 -3.19 -9.63
N ASP A 71 16.97 -2.83 -10.86
CA ASP A 71 17.72 -1.61 -11.18
C ASP A 71 16.95 -0.35 -10.75
N GLU A 72 17.68 0.62 -10.17
CA GLU A 72 17.13 1.85 -9.61
C GLU A 72 16.34 2.69 -10.64
N LYS A 73 16.62 2.55 -11.94
CA LYS A 73 15.87 3.26 -12.99
C LYS A 73 14.39 2.88 -13.01
N TYR A 74 14.06 1.62 -12.68
CA TYR A 74 12.69 1.12 -12.57
C TYR A 74 12.04 1.45 -11.22
N ILE A 75 12.70 2.22 -10.37
CA ILE A 75 12.20 2.60 -9.04
C ILE A 75 12.01 4.11 -8.98
N THR A 76 13.09 4.88 -9.04
CA THR A 76 13.07 6.34 -8.92
C THR A 76 13.60 7.06 -10.16
N GLY A 77 14.16 6.35 -11.13
CA GLY A 77 14.71 6.96 -12.35
C GLY A 77 13.67 7.65 -13.23
N ASN A 78 14.09 8.71 -13.93
CA ASN A 78 13.24 9.47 -14.85
C ASN A 78 13.15 8.84 -16.25
N GLU A 79 13.99 7.85 -16.54
CA GLU A 79 14.07 7.16 -17.83
C GLU A 79 12.95 6.12 -18.01
N SER A 80 12.41 5.59 -16.91
CA SER A 80 11.35 4.57 -16.94
C SER A 80 9.96 5.18 -16.78
N THR A 81 9.03 4.65 -17.56
CA THR A 81 7.61 4.99 -17.51
C THR A 81 6.93 4.51 -16.23
N ASP A 82 5.81 5.12 -15.88
CA ASP A 82 4.96 4.67 -14.78
C ASP A 82 4.54 3.20 -14.91
N ARG A 83 4.35 2.71 -16.14
CA ARG A 83 3.98 1.32 -16.38
C ARG A 83 5.14 0.37 -16.06
N GLU A 84 6.36 0.69 -16.48
CA GLU A 84 7.54 -0.13 -16.21
C GLU A 84 7.84 -0.20 -14.70
N LYS A 85 7.71 0.92 -13.99
CA LYS A 85 7.88 0.97 -12.53
C LYS A 85 6.84 0.11 -11.81
N PHE A 86 5.58 0.17 -12.25
CA PHE A 86 4.52 -0.68 -11.67
C PHE A 86 4.74 -2.17 -11.95
N GLN A 87 5.20 -2.50 -13.16
CA GLN A 87 5.54 -3.88 -13.52
C GLN A 87 6.64 -4.42 -12.60
N ALA A 88 7.71 -3.66 -12.37
CA ALA A 88 8.78 -4.04 -11.45
C ALA A 88 8.29 -4.25 -10.01
N PHE A 89 7.38 -3.40 -9.53
CA PHE A 89 6.72 -3.62 -8.24
C PHE A 89 5.88 -4.91 -8.22
N ALA A 90 5.04 -5.13 -9.25
CA ALA A 90 4.16 -6.29 -9.33
C ALA A 90 4.95 -7.61 -9.38
N GLU A 91 6.12 -7.63 -10.04
CA GLU A 91 7.02 -8.78 -10.08
C GLU A 91 7.77 -9.00 -8.76
N SER A 92 7.96 -7.94 -7.98
CA SER A 92 8.60 -7.99 -6.66
C SER A 92 7.63 -8.44 -5.56
N LEU A 93 6.35 -8.08 -5.66
CA LEU A 93 5.34 -8.34 -4.62
C LEU A 93 5.20 -9.82 -4.22
N PRO A 94 5.20 -10.81 -5.14
CA PRO A 94 5.16 -12.24 -4.76
C PRO A 94 6.28 -12.70 -3.82
N LYS A 95 7.42 -11.98 -3.80
CA LYS A 95 8.55 -12.28 -2.91
C LYS A 95 8.37 -11.68 -1.50
N ALA A 96 7.30 -10.92 -1.27
CA ALA A 96 7.04 -10.21 -0.03
C ALA A 96 6.15 -11.00 0.95
N VAL A 97 5.84 -12.27 0.72
CA VAL A 97 5.05 -13.08 1.66
C VAL A 97 5.70 -13.04 3.06
N GLY A 98 4.93 -12.61 4.07
CA GLY A 98 5.41 -12.41 5.44
C GLY A 98 5.93 -10.99 5.74
N ASN A 99 6.07 -10.15 4.72
CA ASN A 99 6.27 -8.70 4.86
C ASN A 99 4.90 -8.00 4.86
N PRO A 100 4.67 -6.94 5.66
CA PRO A 100 3.40 -6.19 5.66
C PRO A 100 3.08 -5.46 4.34
N LEU A 101 3.99 -5.45 3.36
CA LEU A 101 3.69 -5.00 2.00
C LEU A 101 2.82 -5.97 1.19
N TYR A 102 2.71 -7.24 1.62
CA TYR A 102 1.93 -8.29 0.98
C TYR A 102 0.51 -8.34 1.54
#